data_AF-A0A3B6XFF1-F1
#
_entry.id   AF-A0A3B6XFF1-F1
#
_cell.length_a   1.000
_cell.length_b   1.000
_cell.length_c   1.000
_cell.angle_alpha   90.00
_cell.angle_beta   90.00
_cell.angle_gamma   90.00
#
_symmetry.space_group_name_H-M   'P 1'
#
loop_
_entity.id
_entity.type
_entity.pdbx_description
1 polymer ?
#
loop_
_entity_poly.entity_id
_entity_poly.type
_entity_poly.pdbx_seq_one_letter_code
_entity_poly.pdbx_strand_id
1 'polypeptide(L)'
;MLQIRRGRRLHGGDPPPASVFVNLELAEDTYAGVPCWSGGGAYWAHVTVAAAYDLRYTEIRSQMTSGGIAKRTLVAIAAAFARTADADTGRNARPTNEQLQRATGFTERTVQRARECLRLLGVATEVLRGRQRTYIERMASWRMGDRHRGWASVWALHDDAQVNRVIHTVSPHLERSPVTTHTSPSERLVTTHGRHKGARHGVATRRPAPDAAGWRLAADWRADSHAPPWARRFTPTSWAAMLAAPAAAGWTPRDLNQLITDWLGVGRRIPDSPTRPIGLLGAILAWHGTDNLTERPAALDEAREAQARAAEERRRAHSAAEHRAHLAGRAAGQAAQSGPGHADVFAALAAARQRTAQRRTAEAAAEQARIEALIDRARRTGTPTPDATRHDLWR
;
A
#
# COMPACT_ATOMS: atom_id res chain seq x y z
N MET A 1 49.40 -20.95 20.81
CA MET A 1 48.69 -21.94 19.96
C MET A 1 47.19 -21.86 20.25
N LEU A 2 46.44 -21.09 19.48
CA LEU A 2 44.98 -20.95 19.62
C LEU A 2 44.29 -22.01 18.76
N GLN A 3 43.72 -23.02 19.40
CA GLN A 3 42.90 -24.02 18.72
C GLN A 3 41.60 -23.37 18.23
N ILE A 4 41.51 -23.17 16.91
CA ILE A 4 40.28 -22.82 16.23
C ILE A 4 39.33 -24.03 16.37
N ARG A 5 38.30 -23.89 17.22
CA ARG A 5 37.19 -24.84 17.32
C ARG A 5 36.58 -25.02 15.93
N ARG A 6 36.84 -26.17 15.30
CA ARG A 6 36.12 -26.61 14.10
C ARG A 6 34.64 -26.74 14.44
N GLY A 7 33.84 -25.79 13.95
CA GLY A 7 32.39 -25.82 14.06
C GLY A 7 31.83 -27.15 13.57
N ARG A 8 30.87 -27.67 14.34
CA ARG A 8 30.03 -28.84 14.07
C ARG A 8 29.74 -28.95 12.57
N ARG A 9 30.24 -30.00 11.92
CA ARG A 9 29.71 -30.41 10.61
C ARG A 9 28.23 -30.69 10.82
N LEU A 10 27.38 -29.92 10.14
CA LEU A 10 25.98 -30.29 9.96
C LEU A 10 25.96 -31.73 9.45
N HIS A 11 25.11 -32.57 10.03
CA HIS A 11 24.88 -33.94 9.59
C HIS A 11 24.81 -34.00 8.06
N GLY A 12 25.48 -35.00 7.47
CA GLY A 12 25.78 -35.14 6.04
C GLY A 12 24.56 -35.22 5.10
N GLY A 13 23.78 -34.14 5.04
CA GLY A 13 22.98 -33.78 3.88
C GLY A 13 23.80 -32.87 2.98
N ASP A 14 23.47 -32.87 1.69
CA ASP A 14 24.06 -31.92 0.75
C ASP A 14 23.85 -30.49 1.26
N PRO A 15 24.88 -29.62 1.16
CA PRO A 15 24.70 -28.21 1.49
C PRO A 15 23.52 -27.64 0.68
N PRO A 16 22.68 -26.76 1.26
CA PRO A 16 21.60 -26.15 0.50
C PRO A 16 22.19 -25.42 -0.72
N PRO A 17 21.47 -25.39 -1.85
CA PRO A 17 22.01 -24.82 -3.08
C PRO A 17 22.44 -23.38 -2.84
N ALA A 18 23.56 -22.97 -3.45
CA ALA A 18 24.15 -21.64 -3.23
C ALA A 18 23.17 -20.47 -3.44
N SER A 19 22.16 -20.66 -4.30
CA SER A 19 21.06 -19.71 -4.53
C SER A 19 20.23 -19.39 -3.29
N VAL A 20 20.31 -20.17 -2.21
CA VAL A 20 19.62 -19.86 -0.95
C VAL A 20 20.37 -18.80 -0.14
N PHE A 21 21.68 -18.66 -0.35
CA PHE A 21 22.55 -17.79 0.45
C PHE A 21 23.10 -16.60 -0.32
N VAL A 22 23.23 -16.74 -1.65
CA VAL A 22 23.63 -15.67 -2.54
C VAL A 22 22.54 -15.52 -3.57
N ASN A 23 21.78 -14.43 -3.45
CA ASN A 23 20.73 -14.07 -4.40
C ASN A 23 21.10 -12.79 -5.12
N LEU A 24 20.70 -12.73 -6.39
CA LEU A 24 20.60 -11.46 -7.10
C LEU A 24 19.38 -10.71 -6.53
N GLU A 25 19.67 -9.81 -5.60
CA GLU A 25 18.71 -8.87 -5.04
C GLU A 25 18.29 -7.88 -6.13
N LEU A 26 16.99 -7.64 -6.20
CA LEU A 26 16.38 -6.68 -7.10
C LEU A 26 15.88 -5.52 -6.25
N ALA A 27 16.03 -4.29 -6.72
CA ALA A 27 15.44 -3.13 -6.06
C ALA A 27 13.91 -3.27 -5.98
N GLU A 28 13.27 -2.70 -4.98
CA GLU A 28 11.83 -2.87 -4.73
C GLU A 28 10.96 -2.37 -5.90
N ASP A 29 11.43 -1.36 -6.62
CA ASP A 29 10.80 -0.74 -7.79
C ASP A 29 11.17 -1.41 -9.13
N THR A 30 11.95 -2.49 -9.11
CA THR A 30 12.45 -3.17 -10.33
C THR A 30 11.32 -3.60 -11.28
N TYR A 31 10.14 -3.90 -10.74
CA TYR A 31 8.96 -4.28 -11.54
C TYR A 31 7.93 -3.16 -11.72
N ALA A 32 8.27 -1.91 -11.36
CA ALA A 32 7.37 -0.77 -11.50
C ALA A 32 6.95 -0.60 -12.98
N GLY A 33 5.64 -0.50 -13.21
CA GLY A 33 5.08 -0.37 -14.56
C GLY A 33 5.07 -1.64 -15.40
N VAL A 34 5.62 -2.76 -14.92
CA VAL A 34 5.60 -4.04 -15.65
C VAL A 34 4.37 -4.85 -15.22
N PRO A 35 3.44 -5.18 -16.13
CA PRO A 35 2.25 -5.96 -15.78
C PRO A 35 2.58 -7.37 -15.27
N CYS A 36 1.61 -8.00 -14.61
CA CYS A 36 1.63 -9.44 -14.35
C CYS A 36 0.86 -10.18 -15.46
N TRP A 37 1.09 -11.49 -15.62
CA TRP A 37 0.15 -12.31 -16.39
C TRP A 37 -1.16 -12.52 -15.61
N SER A 38 -2.25 -12.80 -16.32
CA SER A 38 -3.59 -13.01 -15.72
C SER A 38 -4.02 -14.48 -15.68
N GLY A 39 -3.55 -15.31 -16.62
CA GLY A 39 -3.98 -16.71 -16.78
C GLY A 39 -2.93 -17.77 -16.41
N GLY A 40 -1.80 -17.37 -15.84
CA GLY A 40 -0.68 -18.27 -15.54
C GLY A 40 0.11 -18.72 -16.77
N GLY A 41 1.14 -19.53 -16.53
CA GLY A 41 2.16 -19.84 -17.55
C GLY A 41 1.67 -20.59 -18.78
N ALA A 42 0.70 -21.50 -18.64
CA ALA A 42 0.14 -22.24 -19.77
C ALA A 42 -0.72 -21.33 -20.67
N TYR A 43 -1.58 -20.51 -20.06
CA TYR A 43 -2.39 -19.53 -20.78
C TYR A 43 -1.50 -18.51 -21.48
N TRP A 44 -0.51 -17.96 -20.77
CA TRP A 44 0.42 -17.00 -21.33
C TRP A 44 1.15 -17.56 -22.57
N ALA A 45 1.70 -18.78 -22.48
CA ALA A 45 2.44 -19.37 -23.60
C ALA A 45 1.56 -19.77 -24.79
N HIS A 46 0.39 -20.37 -24.54
CA HIS A 46 -0.45 -20.94 -25.60
C HIS A 46 -1.51 -19.99 -26.14
N VAL A 47 -1.92 -18.99 -25.36
CA VAL A 47 -2.95 -18.01 -25.74
C VAL A 47 -2.30 -16.64 -25.97
N THR A 48 -1.71 -16.02 -24.94
CA THR A 48 -1.17 -14.66 -25.04
C THR A 48 -0.06 -14.56 -26.09
N VAL A 49 0.98 -15.40 -26.00
CA VAL A 49 2.11 -15.39 -26.94
C VAL A 49 1.66 -15.78 -28.35
N ALA A 50 0.77 -16.76 -28.48
CA ALA A 50 0.28 -17.20 -29.78
C ALA A 50 -0.55 -16.11 -30.47
N ALA A 51 -1.43 -15.42 -29.74
CA ALA A 51 -2.21 -14.30 -30.26
C ALA A 51 -1.32 -13.09 -30.57
N ALA A 52 -0.38 -12.75 -29.69
CA ALA A 52 0.58 -11.67 -29.93
C ALA A 52 1.39 -11.92 -31.21
N TYR A 53 1.82 -13.16 -31.43
CA TYR A 53 2.52 -13.55 -32.66
C TYR A 53 1.65 -13.33 -33.89
N ASP A 54 0.40 -13.83 -33.90
CA ASP A 54 -0.47 -13.66 -35.07
C ASP A 54 -0.77 -12.19 -35.39
N LEU A 55 -0.85 -11.34 -34.36
CA LEU A 55 -1.17 -9.92 -34.52
C LEU A 55 0.03 -9.08 -34.96
N ARG A 56 1.22 -9.31 -34.37
CA ARG A 56 2.34 -8.36 -34.46
C ARG A 56 3.58 -8.91 -35.15
N TYR A 57 3.67 -10.22 -35.38
CA TYR A 57 4.92 -10.83 -35.83
C TYR A 57 5.39 -10.31 -37.20
N THR A 58 4.47 -10.04 -38.12
CA THR A 58 4.78 -9.47 -39.43
C THR A 58 5.46 -8.11 -39.34
N GLU A 59 5.06 -7.28 -38.38
CA GLU A 59 5.59 -5.94 -38.14
C GLU A 59 6.96 -5.97 -37.46
N ILE A 60 7.13 -6.86 -36.47
CA ILE A 60 8.37 -6.94 -35.69
C ILE A 60 9.48 -7.77 -36.36
N ARG A 61 9.15 -8.59 -37.38
CA ARG A 61 10.09 -9.52 -37.99
C ARG A 61 11.32 -8.83 -38.57
N SER A 62 11.17 -7.63 -39.14
CA SER A 62 12.28 -6.84 -39.69
C SER A 62 13.23 -6.31 -38.62
N GLN A 63 12.75 -6.17 -37.38
CA GLN A 63 13.54 -5.69 -36.24
C GLN A 63 14.36 -6.80 -35.58
N MET A 64 14.12 -8.08 -35.94
CA MET A 64 14.85 -9.21 -35.36
C MET A 64 16.24 -9.36 -35.98
N THR A 65 17.26 -9.31 -35.12
CA THR A 65 18.70 -9.28 -35.50
C THR A 65 19.15 -10.51 -36.28
N SER A 66 18.51 -11.66 -36.06
CA SER A 66 18.97 -12.95 -36.57
C SER A 66 17.99 -13.65 -37.50
N GLY A 67 17.01 -12.93 -38.06
CA GLY A 67 15.92 -13.51 -38.84
C GLY A 67 14.76 -14.02 -37.97
N GLY A 68 13.73 -14.56 -38.62
CA GLY A 68 12.48 -14.94 -37.96
C GLY A 68 12.55 -16.22 -37.11
N ILE A 69 11.49 -16.46 -36.35
CA ILE A 69 11.21 -17.69 -35.60
C ILE A 69 9.82 -18.20 -35.95
N ALA A 70 9.65 -19.52 -36.10
CA ALA A 70 8.34 -20.10 -36.35
C ALA A 70 7.45 -20.06 -35.09
N LYS A 71 6.14 -19.83 -35.27
CA LYS A 71 5.15 -19.76 -34.17
C LYS A 71 5.23 -20.95 -33.21
N ARG A 72 5.23 -22.18 -33.74
CA ARG A 72 5.30 -23.41 -32.92
C ARG A 72 6.56 -23.46 -32.05
N THR A 73 7.71 -23.06 -32.60
CA THR A 73 8.98 -22.99 -31.88
C THR A 73 8.94 -21.94 -30.78
N LEU A 74 8.41 -20.76 -31.08
CA LEU A 74 8.25 -19.68 -30.10
C LEU A 74 7.35 -20.13 -28.93
N VAL A 75 6.19 -20.70 -29.21
CA VAL A 75 5.24 -21.18 -28.19
C VAL A 75 5.85 -22.28 -27.33
N ALA A 76 6.61 -23.21 -27.93
CA ALA A 76 7.29 -24.27 -27.17
C ALA A 76 8.36 -23.70 -26.22
N ILE A 77 9.16 -22.73 -26.68
CA ILE A 77 10.16 -22.06 -25.85
C ILE A 77 9.49 -21.21 -24.78
N ALA A 78 8.42 -20.49 -25.11
CA ALA A 78 7.62 -19.71 -24.16
C ALA A 78 7.06 -20.62 -23.05
N ALA A 79 6.48 -21.78 -23.38
CA ALA A 79 5.99 -22.73 -22.40
C ALA A 79 7.11 -23.24 -21.46
N ALA A 80 8.33 -23.41 -21.97
CA ALA A 80 9.49 -23.74 -21.13
C ALA A 80 9.96 -22.58 -20.25
N PHE A 81 9.90 -21.36 -20.79
CA PHE A 81 10.23 -20.13 -20.07
C PHE A 81 9.26 -19.90 -18.91
N ALA A 82 7.97 -20.07 -19.15
CA ALA A 82 6.91 -19.87 -18.16
C ALA A 82 7.09 -20.74 -16.91
N ARG A 83 7.65 -21.95 -17.05
CA ARG A 83 7.95 -22.84 -15.90
C ARG A 83 9.02 -22.31 -14.95
N THR A 84 9.77 -21.29 -15.35
CA THR A 84 10.82 -20.68 -14.52
C THR A 84 10.38 -19.38 -13.85
N ALA A 85 9.18 -18.91 -14.17
CA ALA A 85 8.58 -17.73 -13.59
C ALA A 85 7.82 -18.07 -12.30
N ASP A 86 7.58 -17.04 -11.48
CA ASP A 86 6.61 -17.10 -10.41
C ASP A 86 5.21 -17.41 -10.96
N ALA A 87 4.54 -18.41 -10.38
CA ALA A 87 3.30 -18.95 -10.92
C ALA A 87 2.15 -17.93 -10.92
N ASP A 88 2.11 -17.06 -9.90
CA ASP A 88 1.01 -16.12 -9.69
C ASP A 88 1.19 -14.86 -10.53
N THR A 89 2.43 -14.39 -10.68
CA THR A 89 2.71 -13.08 -11.30
C THR A 89 3.37 -13.14 -12.67
N GLY A 90 4.04 -14.24 -13.02
CA GLY A 90 4.86 -14.35 -14.23
C GLY A 90 6.22 -13.64 -14.10
N ARG A 91 6.53 -13.10 -12.93
CA ARG A 91 7.78 -12.37 -12.66
C ARG A 91 8.89 -13.30 -12.20
N ASN A 92 10.09 -12.74 -12.01
CA ASN A 92 11.25 -13.43 -11.48
C ASN A 92 11.68 -14.67 -12.29
N ALA A 93 11.42 -14.68 -13.60
CA ALA A 93 11.87 -15.75 -14.48
C ALA A 93 13.36 -15.61 -14.77
N ARG A 94 14.16 -16.60 -14.36
CA ARG A 94 15.64 -16.57 -14.47
C ARG A 94 16.26 -17.76 -15.21
N PRO A 95 15.73 -18.20 -16.36
CA PRO A 95 16.34 -19.31 -17.07
C PRO A 95 17.67 -18.90 -17.71
N THR A 96 18.65 -19.78 -17.70
CA THR A 96 19.81 -19.69 -18.59
C THR A 96 19.43 -20.14 -20.01
N ASN A 97 20.22 -19.76 -21.02
CA ASN A 97 20.04 -20.30 -22.38
C ASN A 97 20.15 -21.83 -22.35
N GLU A 98 21.17 -22.36 -21.68
CA GLU A 98 21.38 -23.80 -21.52
C GLU A 98 20.19 -24.54 -20.88
N GLN A 99 19.52 -23.92 -19.90
CA GLN A 99 18.33 -24.50 -19.27
C GLN A 99 17.18 -24.60 -20.28
N LEU A 100 16.93 -23.54 -21.06
CA LEU A 100 15.89 -23.58 -22.10
C LEU A 100 16.24 -24.54 -23.22
N GLN A 101 17.51 -24.61 -23.62
CA GLN A 101 17.98 -25.60 -24.61
C GLN A 101 17.73 -27.01 -24.11
N ARG A 102 18.12 -27.35 -22.88
CA ARG A 102 17.85 -28.66 -22.27
C ARG A 102 16.36 -28.96 -22.15
N ALA A 103 15.55 -27.96 -21.82
CA ALA A 103 14.12 -28.14 -21.63
C ALA A 103 13.32 -28.27 -22.93
N THR A 104 13.87 -27.83 -24.07
CA THR A 104 13.14 -27.75 -25.35
C THR A 104 13.80 -28.50 -26.52
N GLY A 105 15.09 -28.82 -26.41
CA GLY A 105 15.89 -29.39 -27.48
C GLY A 105 16.34 -28.37 -28.55
N PHE A 106 15.97 -27.09 -28.44
CA PHE A 106 16.39 -26.07 -29.41
C PHE A 106 17.81 -25.58 -29.18
N THR A 107 18.42 -25.03 -30.23
CA THR A 107 19.77 -24.44 -30.16
C THR A 107 19.77 -23.11 -29.40
N GLU A 108 20.92 -22.72 -28.85
CA GLU A 108 21.09 -21.44 -28.14
C GLU A 108 20.62 -20.25 -28.99
N ARG A 109 21.03 -20.23 -30.27
CA ARG A 109 20.62 -19.19 -31.22
C ARG A 109 19.10 -19.09 -31.38
N THR A 110 18.40 -20.23 -31.35
CA THR A 110 16.93 -20.26 -31.43
C THR A 110 16.29 -19.75 -30.15
N VAL A 111 16.85 -20.08 -28.99
CA VAL A 111 16.41 -19.54 -27.69
C VAL A 111 16.62 -18.03 -27.62
N GLN A 112 17.77 -17.52 -28.07
CA GLN A 112 18.05 -16.09 -28.12
C GLN A 112 17.06 -15.35 -29.05
N ARG A 113 16.79 -15.90 -30.25
CA ARG A 113 15.73 -15.38 -31.15
C ARG A 113 14.36 -15.37 -30.51
N ALA A 114 14.00 -16.43 -29.77
CA ALA A 114 12.73 -16.50 -29.07
C ALA A 114 12.61 -15.39 -28.01
N ARG A 115 13.65 -15.16 -27.22
CA ARG A 115 13.68 -14.06 -26.22
C ARG A 115 13.56 -12.69 -26.86
N GLU A 116 14.28 -12.46 -27.96
CA GLU A 116 14.17 -11.23 -28.74
C GLU A 116 12.73 -11.05 -29.26
N CYS A 117 12.14 -12.10 -29.82
CA CYS A 117 10.77 -12.09 -30.33
C CYS A 117 9.76 -11.81 -29.21
N LEU A 118 9.83 -12.48 -28.06
CA LEU A 118 8.93 -12.23 -26.92
C LEU A 118 8.99 -10.78 -26.42
N ARG A 119 10.19 -10.19 -26.42
CA ARG A 119 10.41 -8.79 -26.05
C ARG A 119 9.80 -7.82 -27.06
N LEU A 120 10.04 -8.04 -28.35
CA LEU A 120 9.47 -7.21 -29.41
C LEU A 120 7.95 -7.37 -29.53
N LEU A 121 7.44 -8.56 -29.26
CA LEU A 121 6.02 -8.83 -29.11
C LEU A 121 5.44 -8.23 -27.83
N GLY A 122 6.19 -7.52 -26.97
CA GLY A 122 5.63 -6.86 -25.78
C GLY A 122 4.98 -7.80 -24.75
N VAL A 123 5.29 -9.10 -24.76
CA VAL A 123 4.75 -10.12 -23.83
C VAL A 123 5.77 -10.60 -22.81
N ALA A 124 7.00 -10.10 -22.91
CA ALA A 124 8.05 -10.32 -21.93
C ALA A 124 8.97 -9.11 -21.84
N THR A 125 9.29 -8.71 -20.61
CA THR A 125 10.23 -7.63 -20.33
C THR A 125 11.47 -8.20 -19.65
N GLU A 126 12.65 -7.90 -20.17
CA GLU A 126 13.90 -8.18 -19.49
C GLU A 126 14.17 -7.05 -18.51
N VAL A 127 13.84 -7.33 -17.26
CA VAL A 127 13.85 -6.34 -16.19
C VAL A 127 15.28 -6.07 -15.72
N LEU A 128 16.11 -7.10 -15.71
CA LEU A 128 17.54 -6.97 -15.42
C LEU A 128 18.36 -7.82 -16.37
N ARG A 129 19.25 -7.18 -17.12
CA ARG A 129 20.23 -7.86 -17.98
C ARG A 129 21.18 -8.69 -17.11
N GLY A 130 21.49 -9.89 -17.57
CA GLY A 130 22.46 -10.76 -16.91
C GLY A 130 23.82 -10.07 -16.81
N ARG A 131 24.48 -10.22 -15.67
CA ARG A 131 25.80 -9.62 -15.40
C ARG A 131 26.75 -10.60 -14.77
N GLN A 132 28.05 -10.33 -14.84
CA GLN A 132 29.03 -11.10 -14.08
C GLN A 132 28.80 -10.89 -12.57
N ARG A 133 29.08 -11.94 -11.80
CA ARG A 133 29.04 -11.86 -10.34
C ARG A 133 30.20 -10.98 -9.86
N THR A 134 29.95 -10.19 -8.83
CA THR A 134 31.03 -9.47 -8.15
C THR A 134 31.98 -10.48 -7.48
N TYR A 135 33.20 -10.07 -7.14
CA TYR A 135 34.14 -10.94 -6.42
C TYR A 135 33.52 -11.49 -5.13
N ILE A 136 32.78 -10.66 -4.39
CA ILE A 136 32.10 -11.02 -3.15
C ILE A 136 31.01 -12.08 -3.42
N GLU A 137 30.09 -11.80 -4.36
CA GLU A 137 29.03 -12.74 -4.77
C GLU A 137 29.61 -14.08 -5.24
N ARG A 138 30.71 -14.03 -5.98
CA ARG A 138 31.39 -15.21 -6.51
C ARG A 138 32.04 -16.04 -5.39
N MET A 139 32.75 -15.42 -4.45
CA MET A 139 33.36 -16.13 -3.33
C MET A 139 32.32 -16.71 -2.38
N ALA A 140 31.21 -16.01 -2.17
CA ALA A 140 30.09 -16.53 -1.41
C ALA A 140 29.43 -17.74 -2.12
N SER A 141 29.20 -17.65 -3.43
CA SER A 141 28.62 -18.76 -4.21
C SER A 141 29.56 -19.98 -4.25
N TRP A 142 30.86 -19.74 -4.40
CA TRP A 142 31.89 -20.77 -4.47
C TRP A 142 32.01 -21.55 -3.16
N ARG A 143 31.90 -20.88 -2.00
CA ARG A 143 31.85 -21.53 -0.67
C ARG A 143 30.66 -22.49 -0.54
N MET A 144 29.59 -22.25 -1.29
CA MET A 144 28.38 -23.08 -1.34
C MET A 144 28.36 -24.07 -2.52
N GLY A 145 29.47 -24.22 -3.24
CA GLY A 145 29.61 -25.20 -4.33
C GLY A 145 29.16 -24.73 -5.71
N ASP A 146 28.65 -23.51 -5.85
CA ASP A 146 28.27 -22.93 -7.14
C ASP A 146 29.48 -22.27 -7.82
N ARG A 147 29.81 -22.77 -9.02
CA ARG A 147 30.94 -22.35 -9.84
C ARG A 147 30.55 -21.46 -11.02
N HIS A 148 29.29 -21.06 -11.13
CA HIS A 148 28.83 -20.17 -12.18
C HIS A 148 29.43 -18.76 -12.03
N ARG A 149 29.85 -18.18 -13.16
CA ARG A 149 30.56 -16.90 -13.20
C ARG A 149 29.63 -15.68 -13.20
N GLY A 150 28.41 -15.81 -13.69
CA GLY A 150 27.47 -14.71 -13.87
C GLY A 150 26.05 -15.05 -13.47
N TRP A 151 25.26 -14.00 -13.31
CA TRP A 151 23.82 -14.05 -13.14
C TRP A 151 23.13 -14.13 -14.51
N ALA A 152 22.12 -14.99 -14.60
CA ALA A 152 21.18 -14.97 -15.73
C ALA A 152 20.38 -13.67 -15.72
N SER A 153 19.82 -13.30 -16.86
CA SER A 153 18.87 -12.19 -16.89
C SER A 153 17.57 -12.53 -16.17
N VAL A 154 16.96 -11.50 -15.62
CA VAL A 154 15.67 -11.57 -14.93
C VAL A 154 14.59 -11.04 -15.87
N TRP A 155 13.56 -11.84 -16.04
CA TRP A 155 12.44 -11.55 -16.91
C TRP A 155 11.13 -11.46 -16.14
N ALA A 156 10.25 -10.60 -16.62
CA ALA A 156 8.85 -10.58 -16.30
C ALA A 156 8.07 -11.01 -17.55
N LEU A 157 7.32 -12.11 -17.43
CA LEU A 157 6.43 -12.63 -18.45
C LEU A 157 5.04 -12.11 -18.13
N HIS A 158 4.47 -11.35 -19.04
CA HIS A 158 3.27 -10.59 -18.76
C HIS A 158 2.32 -10.56 -19.94
N ASP A 159 1.07 -10.20 -19.67
CA ASP A 159 0.12 -9.93 -20.73
C ASP A 159 0.33 -8.52 -21.30
N ASP A 160 -0.18 -8.31 -22.50
CA ASP A 160 -0.20 -7.02 -23.17
C ASP A 160 -1.64 -6.56 -23.29
N ALA A 161 -1.93 -5.31 -22.90
CA ALA A 161 -3.30 -4.79 -22.87
C ALA A 161 -3.96 -4.75 -24.26
N GLN A 162 -3.20 -4.51 -25.33
CA GLN A 162 -3.73 -4.52 -26.70
C GLN A 162 -4.01 -5.95 -27.15
N VAL A 163 -3.12 -6.89 -26.85
CA VAL A 163 -3.34 -8.31 -27.17
C VAL A 163 -4.53 -8.87 -26.38
N ASN A 164 -4.64 -8.56 -25.09
CA ASN A 164 -5.77 -8.98 -24.26
C ASN A 164 -7.08 -8.41 -24.80
N ARG A 165 -7.12 -7.14 -25.22
CA ARG A 165 -8.30 -6.57 -25.86
C ARG A 165 -8.73 -7.40 -27.06
N VAL A 166 -7.80 -7.76 -27.95
CA VAL A 166 -8.12 -8.60 -29.11
C VAL A 166 -8.57 -9.99 -28.68
N ILE A 167 -7.84 -10.67 -27.77
CA ILE A 167 -8.23 -12.00 -27.26
C ILE A 167 -9.66 -11.97 -26.72
N HIS A 168 -10.03 -10.95 -25.95
CA HIS A 168 -11.37 -10.79 -25.40
C HIS A 168 -12.43 -10.36 -26.43
N THR A 169 -12.04 -9.66 -27.50
CA THR A 169 -12.94 -9.31 -28.62
C THR A 169 -13.22 -10.53 -29.51
N VAL A 170 -12.23 -11.39 -29.78
CA VAL A 170 -12.40 -12.58 -30.63
C VAL A 170 -12.89 -13.80 -29.83
N SER A 171 -12.74 -13.79 -28.50
CA SER A 171 -13.41 -14.75 -27.64
C SER A 171 -14.91 -14.43 -27.65
N PRO A 172 -15.78 -15.32 -28.15
CA PRO A 172 -17.23 -15.13 -28.07
C PRO A 172 -17.56 -14.89 -26.61
N HIS A 173 -18.24 -13.79 -26.34
CA HIS A 173 -18.48 -13.31 -24.99
C HIS A 173 -19.08 -14.42 -24.13
N LEU A 174 -18.50 -14.66 -22.95
CA LEU A 174 -19.03 -15.59 -21.94
C LEU A 174 -20.42 -15.18 -21.42
N GLU A 175 -20.98 -14.06 -21.91
CA GLU A 175 -22.31 -13.58 -21.56
C GLU A 175 -23.47 -14.26 -22.32
N ARG A 176 -23.20 -15.12 -23.32
CA ARG A 176 -24.22 -16.03 -23.90
C ARG A 176 -23.57 -17.11 -24.76
N SER A 177 -23.16 -18.19 -24.13
CA SER A 177 -22.89 -19.45 -24.83
C SER A 177 -24.23 -20.04 -25.34
N PRO A 178 -24.35 -20.47 -26.61
CA PRO A 178 -25.47 -21.30 -27.08
C PRO A 178 -25.48 -22.69 -26.42
N VAL A 179 -24.44 -23.02 -25.66
CA VAL A 179 -24.40 -24.17 -24.77
C VAL A 179 -24.58 -23.67 -23.36
N THR A 180 -25.82 -23.40 -22.99
CA THR A 180 -26.26 -23.45 -21.60
C THR A 180 -25.99 -24.86 -21.08
N THR A 181 -24.98 -25.05 -20.25
CA THR A 181 -24.98 -26.17 -19.30
C THR A 181 -25.99 -25.82 -18.20
N HIS A 182 -27.27 -25.92 -18.53
CA HIS A 182 -28.27 -26.19 -17.53
C HIS A 182 -27.95 -27.59 -16.99
N THR A 183 -27.32 -27.67 -15.82
CA THR A 183 -27.40 -28.87 -15.01
C THR A 183 -28.81 -28.95 -14.44
N SER A 184 -29.75 -29.35 -15.28
CA SER A 184 -31.08 -29.82 -14.87
C SER A 184 -30.94 -31.18 -14.20
N PRO A 185 -31.55 -31.42 -13.03
CA PRO A 185 -31.36 -32.64 -12.26
C PRO A 185 -32.40 -33.69 -12.64
N SER A 186 -32.41 -34.19 -13.88
CA SER A 186 -33.23 -35.36 -14.27
C SER A 186 -33.14 -35.61 -15.77
N GLU A 187 -32.18 -36.42 -16.23
CA GLU A 187 -32.47 -37.40 -17.28
C GLU A 187 -31.32 -38.38 -17.43
N ARG A 188 -31.68 -39.66 -17.32
CA ARG A 188 -30.80 -40.82 -17.37
C ARG A 188 -30.57 -41.16 -18.84
N LEU A 189 -29.49 -40.67 -19.44
CA LEU A 189 -29.05 -41.13 -20.75
C LEU A 189 -28.33 -42.48 -20.62
N VAL A 190 -29.06 -43.53 -20.97
CA VAL A 190 -28.59 -44.90 -21.13
C VAL A 190 -27.59 -44.92 -22.30
N THR A 191 -26.30 -45.11 -22.01
CA THR A 191 -25.34 -45.54 -23.02
C THR A 191 -25.32 -47.07 -23.03
N THR A 192 -26.09 -47.65 -23.95
CA THR A 192 -25.89 -49.02 -24.41
C THR A 192 -24.53 -49.09 -25.10
N HIS A 193 -23.47 -49.43 -24.38
CA HIS A 193 -22.31 -50.22 -24.83
C HIS A 193 -21.58 -50.70 -23.57
N GLY A 194 -21.64 -52.01 -23.32
CA GLY A 194 -21.22 -52.63 -22.07
C GLY A 194 -19.74 -52.47 -21.78
N ARG A 195 -19.42 -52.08 -20.54
CA ARG A 195 -18.14 -52.39 -19.90
C ARG A 195 -18.36 -52.79 -18.44
N HIS A 196 -17.58 -53.78 -18.03
CA HIS A 196 -17.79 -54.68 -16.90
C HIS A 196 -18.17 -54.01 -15.57
N LYS A 197 -19.17 -54.62 -14.90
CA LYS A 197 -19.56 -54.36 -13.51
C LYS A 197 -18.45 -54.81 -12.55
N GLY A 198 -17.44 -53.97 -12.37
CA GLY A 198 -16.63 -53.96 -11.14
C GLY A 198 -17.29 -53.03 -10.13
N ALA A 199 -17.55 -53.53 -8.92
CA ALA A 199 -18.14 -52.77 -7.82
C ALA A 199 -17.36 -51.47 -7.56
N ARG A 200 -17.93 -50.32 -7.90
CA ARG A 200 -17.37 -49.02 -7.55
C ARG A 200 -17.67 -48.76 -6.08
N HIS A 201 -16.70 -49.02 -5.22
CA HIS A 201 -16.65 -48.43 -3.89
C HIS A 201 -16.58 -46.91 -4.00
N GLY A 202 -17.49 -46.22 -3.31
CA GLY A 202 -17.34 -44.83 -2.85
C GLY A 202 -17.43 -43.73 -3.91
N VAL A 203 -18.61 -43.12 -4.06
CA VAL A 203 -18.69 -41.74 -4.54
C VAL A 203 -17.97 -40.87 -3.51
N ALA A 204 -16.95 -40.12 -3.93
CA ALA A 204 -16.30 -39.14 -3.07
C ALA A 204 -17.34 -38.13 -2.58
N THR A 205 -17.58 -38.11 -1.27
CA THR A 205 -18.44 -37.11 -0.62
C THR A 205 -17.97 -35.72 -1.01
N ARG A 206 -18.89 -34.90 -1.56
CA ARG A 206 -18.58 -33.49 -1.89
C ARG A 206 -18.02 -32.82 -0.63
N ARG A 207 -16.89 -32.12 -0.78
CA ARG A 207 -16.31 -31.37 0.33
C ARG A 207 -17.31 -30.30 0.80
N PRO A 208 -17.58 -30.21 2.11
CA PRO A 208 -18.45 -29.15 2.64
C PRO A 208 -17.88 -27.78 2.31
N ALA A 209 -18.76 -26.81 2.08
CA ALA A 209 -18.37 -25.43 1.88
C ALA A 209 -17.61 -24.91 3.12
N PRO A 210 -16.62 -24.02 2.95
CA PRO A 210 -15.89 -23.42 4.07
C PRO A 210 -16.85 -22.67 5.01
N ASP A 211 -16.59 -22.72 6.32
CA ASP A 211 -17.36 -21.97 7.31
C ASP A 211 -17.33 -20.47 7.04
N ALA A 212 -18.49 -19.83 6.91
CA ALA A 212 -18.62 -18.44 6.48
C ALA A 212 -18.08 -17.45 7.53
N ALA A 213 -18.26 -17.74 8.82
CA ALA A 213 -17.82 -16.89 9.91
C ALA A 213 -16.29 -16.92 10.05
N GLY A 214 -15.69 -18.12 10.05
CA GLY A 214 -14.25 -18.31 10.04
C GLY A 214 -13.59 -17.75 8.78
N TRP A 215 -14.25 -17.85 7.62
CA TRP A 215 -13.77 -17.22 6.38
C TRP A 215 -13.70 -15.69 6.49
N ARG A 216 -14.74 -15.06 7.07
CA ARG A 216 -14.78 -13.60 7.24
C ARG A 216 -13.69 -13.12 8.21
N LEU A 217 -13.56 -13.78 9.37
CA LEU A 217 -12.48 -13.46 10.32
C LEU A 217 -11.10 -13.62 9.67
N ALA A 218 -10.90 -14.65 8.83
CA ALA A 218 -9.66 -14.82 8.07
C ALA A 218 -9.41 -13.71 7.06
N ALA A 219 -10.46 -13.25 6.36
CA ALA A 219 -10.36 -12.18 5.39
C ALA A 219 -9.98 -10.86 6.07
N ASP A 220 -10.68 -10.51 7.16
CA ASP A 220 -10.45 -9.30 7.94
C ASP A 220 -9.05 -9.32 8.59
N TRP A 221 -8.63 -10.47 9.16
CA TRP A 221 -7.31 -10.62 9.76
C TRP A 221 -6.18 -10.46 8.75
N ARG A 222 -6.31 -10.99 7.54
CA ARG A 222 -5.29 -10.81 6.49
C ARG A 222 -5.15 -9.36 6.05
N ALA A 223 -6.24 -8.60 6.08
CA ALA A 223 -6.27 -7.19 5.71
C ALA A 223 -5.72 -6.27 6.82
N ASP A 224 -5.69 -6.75 8.07
CA ASP A 224 -5.20 -6.00 9.22
C ASP A 224 -3.70 -5.63 9.07
N SER A 225 -3.34 -4.41 9.48
CA SER A 225 -1.98 -3.88 9.38
C SER A 225 -1.00 -4.54 10.35
N HIS A 226 -1.50 -5.09 11.46
CA HIS A 226 -0.70 -5.76 12.49
C HIS A 226 -0.60 -7.27 12.29
N ALA A 227 -1.27 -7.83 11.28
CA ALA A 227 -1.17 -9.25 10.97
C ALA A 227 0.22 -9.61 10.43
N PRO A 228 0.82 -10.74 10.87
CA PRO A 228 2.14 -11.13 10.42
C PRO A 228 2.14 -11.47 8.92
N PRO A 229 3.24 -11.25 8.19
CA PRO A 229 3.30 -11.45 6.73
C PRO A 229 2.88 -12.85 6.28
N TRP A 230 3.17 -13.88 7.08
CA TRP A 230 2.83 -15.26 6.77
C TRP A 230 1.32 -15.56 6.80
N ALA A 231 0.50 -14.74 7.46
CA ALA A 231 -0.95 -14.87 7.44
C ALA A 231 -1.53 -14.59 6.03
N ARG A 232 -0.90 -13.63 5.31
CA ARG A 232 -1.34 -13.18 3.98
C ARG A 232 -1.04 -14.19 2.87
N ARG A 233 -0.06 -15.08 3.09
CA ARG A 233 0.42 -16.09 2.13
C ARG A 233 -0.65 -17.13 1.75
N PHE A 234 -1.60 -17.40 2.62
CA PHE A 234 -2.69 -18.35 2.38
C PHE A 234 -4.02 -17.64 2.14
N THR A 235 -4.91 -18.30 1.39
CA THR A 235 -6.26 -17.78 1.12
C THR A 235 -7.13 -17.81 2.38
N PRO A 236 -8.15 -16.94 2.51
CA PRO A 236 -9.09 -16.98 3.64
C PRO A 236 -9.75 -18.36 3.80
N THR A 237 -10.01 -19.05 2.68
CA THR A 237 -10.54 -20.42 2.64
C THR A 237 -9.64 -21.43 3.35
N SER A 238 -8.32 -21.24 3.30
CA SER A 238 -7.36 -22.13 3.98
C SER A 238 -7.38 -21.98 5.50
N TRP A 239 -7.83 -20.82 6.00
CA TRP A 239 -7.93 -20.51 7.43
C TRP A 239 -9.34 -20.77 8.00
N ALA A 240 -10.36 -20.75 7.14
CA ALA A 240 -11.77 -20.75 7.53
C ALA A 240 -12.14 -21.84 8.54
N ALA A 241 -11.70 -23.09 8.33
CA ALA A 241 -12.02 -24.19 9.23
C ALA A 241 -11.38 -24.04 10.63
N MET A 242 -10.17 -23.49 10.70
CA MET A 242 -9.44 -23.28 11.95
C MET A 242 -9.97 -22.08 12.75
N LEU A 243 -10.42 -21.05 12.04
CA LEU A 243 -10.96 -19.83 12.62
C LEU A 243 -12.46 -19.87 12.87
N ALA A 244 -13.16 -20.95 12.50
CA ALA A 244 -14.60 -21.09 12.70
C ALA A 244 -15.01 -20.98 14.18
N ALA A 245 -14.33 -21.71 15.07
CA ALA A 245 -14.63 -21.68 16.51
C ALA A 245 -14.27 -20.32 17.17
N PRO A 246 -13.09 -19.72 16.91
CA PRO A 246 -12.81 -18.34 17.33
C PRO A 246 -13.83 -17.31 16.81
N ALA A 247 -14.23 -17.41 15.54
CA ALA A 247 -15.21 -16.51 14.95
C ALA A 247 -16.59 -16.67 15.61
N ALA A 248 -17.01 -17.90 15.92
CA ALA A 248 -18.24 -18.16 16.66
C ALA A 248 -18.21 -17.57 18.09
N ALA A 249 -17.03 -17.50 18.71
CA ALA A 249 -16.82 -16.84 19.99
C ALA A 249 -16.66 -15.31 19.90
N GLY A 250 -16.83 -14.73 18.70
CA GLY A 250 -16.81 -13.28 18.48
C GLY A 250 -15.40 -12.67 18.43
N TRP A 251 -14.38 -13.46 18.10
CA TRP A 251 -13.02 -12.95 17.97
C TRP A 251 -12.87 -11.99 16.80
N THR A 252 -12.01 -10.99 16.98
CA THR A 252 -11.63 -10.02 15.96
C THR A 252 -10.20 -10.27 15.46
N PRO A 253 -9.77 -9.65 14.35
CA PRO A 253 -8.36 -9.65 13.93
C PRO A 253 -7.38 -9.24 15.04
N ARG A 254 -7.79 -8.33 15.91
CA ARG A 254 -6.98 -7.82 17.02
C ARG A 254 -6.75 -8.91 18.08
N ASP A 255 -7.76 -9.72 18.37
CA ASP A 255 -7.64 -10.88 19.27
C ASP A 255 -6.59 -11.88 18.77
N LEU A 256 -6.57 -12.14 17.46
CA LEU A 256 -5.57 -13.03 16.84
C LEU A 256 -4.14 -12.46 16.93
N ASN A 257 -3.99 -11.16 16.71
CA ASN A 257 -2.69 -10.49 16.80
C ASN A 257 -2.19 -10.40 18.25
N GLN A 258 -3.10 -10.15 19.19
CA GLN A 258 -2.78 -10.16 20.63
C GLN A 258 -2.35 -11.56 21.06
N LEU A 259 -3.07 -12.60 20.64
CA LEU A 259 -2.71 -13.98 20.95
C LEU A 259 -1.31 -14.36 20.44
N ILE A 260 -0.95 -13.91 19.24
CA ILE A 260 0.38 -14.11 18.67
C ILE A 260 1.44 -13.36 19.50
N THR A 261 1.11 -12.17 19.98
CA THR A 261 1.99 -11.36 20.84
C THR A 261 2.20 -12.04 22.19
N ASP A 262 1.14 -12.57 22.80
CA ASP A 262 1.21 -13.31 24.06
C ASP A 262 2.04 -14.58 23.91
N TRP A 263 1.86 -15.31 22.82
CA TRP A 263 2.68 -16.48 22.49
C TRP A 263 4.18 -16.14 22.39
N LEU A 264 4.53 -14.99 21.79
CA LEU A 264 5.91 -14.48 21.76
C LEU A 264 6.39 -14.05 23.15
N GLY A 265 5.52 -13.45 23.96
CA GLY A 265 5.79 -13.01 25.33
C GLY A 265 6.21 -14.13 26.28
N VAL A 266 5.74 -15.36 26.05
CA VAL A 266 6.15 -16.57 26.80
C VAL A 266 7.54 -17.08 26.37
N GLY A 267 8.27 -16.34 25.53
CA GLY A 267 9.63 -16.67 25.09
C GLY A 267 9.67 -17.66 23.91
N ARG A 268 8.53 -17.91 23.27
CA ARG A 268 8.46 -18.74 22.06
C ARG A 268 8.83 -17.88 20.86
N ARG A 269 9.53 -18.47 19.88
CA ARG A 269 9.98 -17.77 18.67
C ARG A 269 9.11 -18.16 17.48
N ILE A 270 8.60 -17.16 16.76
CA ILE A 270 7.98 -17.34 15.46
C ILE A 270 8.96 -16.86 14.39
N PRO A 271 9.33 -17.71 13.41
CA PRO A 271 10.08 -17.25 12.23
C PRO A 271 9.21 -16.34 11.36
N ASP A 272 9.81 -15.33 10.72
CA ASP A 272 9.10 -14.41 9.81
C ASP A 272 8.42 -15.15 8.64
N SER A 273 9.00 -16.28 8.22
CA SER A 273 8.42 -17.19 7.22
C SER A 273 8.36 -18.62 7.78
N PRO A 274 7.29 -19.00 8.49
CA PRO A 274 7.12 -20.35 9.00
C PRO A 274 6.93 -21.33 7.83
N THR A 275 7.52 -22.53 7.94
CA THR A 275 7.33 -23.60 6.94
C THR A 275 5.92 -24.18 6.96
N ARG A 276 5.23 -24.12 8.12
CA ARG A 276 3.84 -24.57 8.28
C ARG A 276 2.99 -23.52 9.03
N PRO A 277 2.61 -22.41 8.37
CA PRO A 277 1.89 -21.32 9.04
C PRO A 277 0.52 -21.74 9.58
N ILE A 278 -0.21 -22.59 8.85
CA ILE A 278 -1.51 -23.12 9.30
C ILE A 278 -1.33 -23.97 10.56
N GLY A 279 -0.35 -24.88 10.57
CA GLY A 279 -0.05 -25.68 11.76
C GLY A 279 0.45 -24.86 12.94
N LEU A 280 1.21 -23.78 12.68
CA LEU A 280 1.67 -22.85 13.71
C LEU A 280 0.49 -22.15 14.38
N LEU A 281 -0.43 -21.56 13.60
CA LEU A 281 -1.62 -20.92 14.15
C LEU A 281 -2.47 -21.92 14.93
N GLY A 282 -2.61 -23.14 14.43
CA GLY A 282 -3.30 -24.22 15.15
C GLY A 282 -2.65 -24.53 16.50
N ALA A 283 -1.31 -24.53 16.59
CA ALA A 283 -0.60 -24.72 17.85
C ALA A 283 -0.76 -23.55 18.82
N ILE A 284 -0.81 -22.32 18.31
CA ILE A 284 -1.06 -21.11 19.11
C ILE A 284 -2.48 -21.14 19.69
N LEU A 285 -3.48 -21.49 18.87
CA LEU A 285 -4.88 -21.65 19.30
C LEU A 285 -5.03 -22.80 20.30
N ALA A 286 -4.35 -23.92 20.08
CA ALA A 286 -4.37 -25.05 21.01
C ALA A 286 -3.73 -24.68 22.36
N TRP A 287 -2.70 -23.83 22.37
CA TRP A 287 -2.07 -23.33 23.58
C TRP A 287 -2.94 -22.37 24.37
N HIS A 288 -3.71 -21.52 23.68
CA HIS A 288 -4.73 -20.69 24.32
C HIS A 288 -5.81 -21.55 25.02
N GLY A 289 -6.07 -22.74 24.46
CA GLY A 289 -7.06 -23.69 24.95
C GLY A 289 -8.35 -23.60 24.16
N THR A 290 -8.83 -24.73 23.66
CA THR A 290 -10.08 -24.83 22.91
C THR A 290 -11.32 -24.51 23.75
N ASP A 291 -11.22 -24.67 25.07
CA ASP A 291 -12.29 -24.37 26.02
C ASP A 291 -12.29 -22.89 26.47
N ASN A 292 -11.18 -22.17 26.23
CA ASN A 292 -11.02 -20.77 26.63
C ASN A 292 -11.38 -19.79 25.50
N LEU A 293 -12.05 -20.24 24.45
CA LEU A 293 -12.37 -19.38 23.30
C LEU A 293 -13.31 -18.22 23.68
N THR A 294 -14.03 -18.28 24.80
CA THR A 294 -14.83 -17.16 25.30
C THR A 294 -13.98 -16.03 25.90
N GLU A 295 -12.75 -16.32 26.33
CA GLU A 295 -11.80 -15.33 26.83
C GLU A 295 -11.08 -14.70 25.64
N ARG A 296 -11.55 -13.52 25.22
CA ARG A 296 -10.99 -12.79 24.08
C ARG A 296 -9.67 -12.09 24.46
N PRO A 297 -8.52 -12.43 23.84
CA PRO A 297 -7.21 -11.88 24.19
C PRO A 297 -7.12 -10.35 24.20
N ALA A 298 -7.74 -9.66 23.23
CA ALA A 298 -7.64 -8.19 23.14
C ALA A 298 -8.73 -7.44 23.95
N ALA A 299 -9.68 -8.15 24.56
CA ALA A 299 -10.84 -7.52 25.19
C ALA A 299 -10.47 -6.59 26.36
N LEU A 300 -9.44 -6.94 27.13
CA LEU A 300 -8.97 -6.10 28.25
C LEU A 300 -8.37 -4.78 27.77
N ASP A 301 -7.60 -4.82 26.69
CA ASP A 301 -6.98 -3.62 26.12
C ASP A 301 -8.00 -2.76 25.37
N GLU A 302 -8.95 -3.37 24.67
CA GLU A 302 -10.11 -2.66 24.08
C GLU A 302 -10.92 -1.92 25.16
N ALA A 303 -11.13 -2.55 26.32
CA ALA A 303 -11.82 -1.93 27.45
C ALA A 303 -11.03 -0.74 28.04
N ARG A 304 -9.70 -0.87 28.18
CA ARG A 304 -8.82 0.23 28.63
C ARG A 304 -8.82 1.40 27.66
N GLU A 305 -8.73 1.14 26.35
CA GLU A 305 -8.78 2.17 25.31
C GLU A 305 -10.15 2.86 25.26
N ALA A 306 -11.25 2.11 25.43
CA ALA A 306 -12.59 2.69 25.52
C ALA A 306 -12.73 3.61 26.74
N GLN A 307 -12.20 3.21 27.90
CA GLN A 307 -12.18 4.05 29.10
C GLN A 307 -11.33 5.31 28.89
N ALA A 308 -10.17 5.20 28.23
CA ALA A 308 -9.31 6.34 27.93
C ALA A 308 -10.00 7.35 26.97
N ARG A 309 -10.68 6.85 25.93
CA ARG A 309 -11.48 7.69 25.01
C ARG A 309 -12.61 8.42 25.74
N ALA A 310 -13.37 7.70 26.58
CA ALA A 310 -14.44 8.30 27.38
C ALA A 310 -13.89 9.37 28.35
N ALA A 311 -12.71 9.15 28.94
CA ALA A 311 -12.06 10.14 29.79
C ALA A 311 -11.61 11.38 29.01
N GLU A 312 -11.10 11.19 27.79
CA GLU A 312 -10.70 12.31 26.93
C GLU A 312 -11.90 13.14 26.45
N GLU A 313 -13.00 12.48 26.05
CA GLU A 313 -14.25 13.16 25.69
C GLU A 313 -14.79 14.00 26.85
N ARG A 314 -14.75 13.46 28.08
CA ARG A 314 -15.11 14.22 29.29
C ARG A 314 -14.19 15.42 29.51
N ARG A 315 -12.87 15.29 29.33
CA ARG A 315 -11.93 16.41 29.42
C ARG A 315 -12.22 17.49 28.37
N ARG A 316 -12.45 17.09 27.11
CA ARG A 316 -12.78 18.02 26.03
C ARG A 316 -14.10 18.76 26.30
N ALA A 317 -15.12 18.05 26.79
CA ALA A 317 -16.39 18.64 27.18
C ALA A 317 -16.21 19.64 28.34
N HIS A 318 -15.39 19.30 29.34
CA HIS A 318 -15.06 20.18 30.46
C HIS A 318 -14.37 21.46 29.98
N SER A 319 -13.29 21.34 29.20
CA SER A 319 -12.57 22.50 28.67
C SER A 319 -13.46 23.38 27.76
N ALA A 320 -14.35 22.78 26.98
CA ALA A 320 -15.33 23.53 26.19
C ALA A 320 -16.33 24.29 27.08
N ALA A 321 -16.77 23.70 28.20
CA ALA A 321 -17.64 24.35 29.16
C ALA A 321 -16.93 25.52 29.87
N GLU A 322 -15.68 25.32 30.31
CA GLU A 322 -14.84 26.37 30.91
C GLU A 322 -14.62 27.53 29.93
N HIS A 323 -14.32 27.23 28.66
CA HIS A 323 -14.15 28.25 27.64
C HIS A 323 -15.44 29.07 27.43
N ARG A 324 -16.61 28.41 27.36
CA ARG A 324 -17.90 29.11 27.26
C ARG A 324 -18.18 29.98 28.48
N ALA A 325 -17.89 29.49 29.69
CA ALA A 325 -18.06 30.26 30.92
C ALA A 325 -17.14 31.49 30.94
N HIS A 326 -15.88 31.34 30.50
CA HIS A 326 -14.94 32.46 30.38
C HIS A 326 -15.42 33.50 29.37
N LEU A 327 -15.90 33.09 28.19
CA LEU A 327 -16.47 34.01 27.20
C LEU A 327 -17.72 34.74 27.72
N ALA A 328 -18.61 34.05 28.42
CA ALA A 328 -19.79 34.65 29.04
C ALA A 328 -19.40 35.68 30.12
N GLY A 329 -18.42 35.36 30.97
CA GLY A 329 -17.88 36.29 31.96
C GLY A 329 -17.23 37.52 31.32
N ARG A 330 -16.49 37.35 30.22
CA ARG A 330 -15.93 38.47 29.45
C ARG A 330 -17.02 39.36 28.86
N ALA A 331 -18.07 38.77 28.28
CA ALA A 331 -19.20 39.52 27.73
C ALA A 331 -19.93 40.32 28.83
N ALA A 332 -20.16 39.70 30.00
CA ALA A 332 -20.74 40.38 31.15
C ALA A 332 -19.87 41.55 31.65
N GLY A 333 -18.54 41.35 31.69
CA GLY A 333 -17.59 42.42 32.04
C GLY A 333 -17.58 43.58 31.03
N GLN A 334 -17.68 43.29 29.73
CA GLN A 334 -17.82 44.31 28.70
C GLN A 334 -19.14 45.09 28.83
N ALA A 335 -20.26 44.39 29.08
CA ALA A 335 -21.55 45.03 29.32
C ALA A 335 -21.53 45.94 30.57
N ALA A 336 -20.83 45.53 31.63
CA ALA A 336 -20.64 46.35 32.82
C ALA A 336 -19.77 47.60 32.57
N GLN A 337 -18.77 47.52 31.69
CA GLN A 337 -17.96 48.68 31.27
C GLN A 337 -18.79 49.73 30.50
N SER A 338 -19.80 49.29 29.74
CA SER A 338 -20.77 50.18 29.08
C SER A 338 -21.93 50.62 29.97
N GLY A 339 -21.81 50.44 31.30
CA GLY A 339 -22.86 50.78 32.25
C GLY A 339 -23.18 52.29 32.31
N PRO A 340 -24.39 52.66 32.77
CA PRO A 340 -24.88 54.05 32.75
C PRO A 340 -23.94 55.03 33.47
N GLY A 341 -23.33 54.61 34.59
CA GLY A 341 -22.40 55.46 35.34
C GLY A 341 -21.13 55.85 34.57
N HIS A 342 -20.62 54.99 33.68
CA HIS A 342 -19.47 55.34 32.84
C HIS A 342 -19.88 56.21 31.65
N ALA A 343 -21.06 55.97 31.08
CA ALA A 343 -21.64 56.82 30.03
C ALA A 343 -21.82 58.28 30.53
N ASP A 344 -22.28 58.45 31.77
CA ASP A 344 -22.43 59.77 32.41
C ASP A 344 -21.09 60.46 32.62
N VAL A 345 -20.05 59.72 33.04
CA VAL A 345 -18.68 60.25 33.20
C VAL A 345 -18.11 60.70 31.85
N PHE A 346 -18.28 59.91 30.79
CA PHE A 346 -17.82 60.28 29.45
C PHE A 346 -18.60 61.48 28.88
N ALA A 347 -19.91 61.57 29.14
CA ALA A 347 -20.72 62.72 28.75
C ALA A 347 -20.25 64.01 29.47
N ALA A 348 -19.97 63.93 30.78
CA ALA A 348 -19.44 65.05 31.55
C ALA A 348 -18.06 65.50 31.02
N LEU A 349 -17.19 64.55 30.66
CA LEU A 349 -15.87 64.83 30.12
C LEU A 349 -15.93 65.44 28.71
N ALA A 350 -16.88 65.00 27.87
CA ALA A 350 -17.15 65.60 26.57
C ALA A 350 -17.64 67.05 26.70
N ALA A 351 -18.56 67.32 27.63
CA ALA A 351 -19.03 68.68 27.93
C ALA A 351 -17.92 69.58 28.46
N ALA A 352 -17.00 69.06 29.28
CA ALA A 352 -15.81 69.80 29.74
C ALA A 352 -14.85 70.15 28.58
N ARG A 353 -14.62 69.20 27.65
CA ARG A 353 -13.81 69.44 26.44
C ARG A 353 -14.43 70.47 25.52
N GLN A 354 -15.74 70.41 25.28
CA GLN A 354 -16.45 71.41 24.48
C GLN A 354 -16.32 72.82 25.06
N ARG A 355 -16.49 72.97 26.38
CA ARG A 355 -16.30 74.27 27.06
C ARG A 355 -14.88 74.81 26.91
N THR A 356 -13.88 73.93 26.98
CA THR A 356 -12.48 74.33 26.80
C THR A 356 -12.19 74.73 25.34
N ALA A 357 -12.75 74.00 24.37
CA ALA A 357 -12.64 74.35 22.95
C ALA A 357 -13.31 75.70 22.66
N GLN A 358 -14.52 75.92 23.17
CA GLN A 358 -15.23 77.20 23.06
C GLN A 358 -14.44 78.36 23.67
N ARG A 359 -13.80 78.14 24.82
CA ARG A 359 -12.93 79.15 25.44
C ARG A 359 -11.74 79.49 24.55
N ARG A 360 -11.06 78.49 23.99
CA ARG A 360 -9.93 78.70 23.05
C ARG A 360 -10.37 79.44 21.79
N THR A 361 -11.54 79.11 21.23
CA THR A 361 -12.07 79.84 20.06
C THR A 361 -12.43 81.28 20.40
N ALA A 362 -12.96 81.55 21.59
CA ALA A 362 -13.26 82.90 22.05
C ALA A 362 -11.98 83.71 22.32
N GLU A 363 -10.96 83.08 22.92
CA GLU A 363 -9.63 83.67 23.12
C GLU A 363 -8.99 84.03 21.77
N ALA A 364 -9.00 83.11 20.80
CA ALA A 364 -8.48 83.36 19.45
C ALA A 364 -9.25 84.46 18.71
N ALA A 365 -10.58 84.52 18.85
CA ALA A 365 -11.39 85.59 18.26
C ALA A 365 -11.08 86.96 18.89
N ALA A 366 -10.86 87.01 20.21
CA ALA A 366 -10.47 88.24 20.90
C ALA A 366 -9.06 88.70 20.50
N GLU A 367 -8.14 87.77 20.27
CA GLU A 367 -6.79 88.07 19.78
C GLU A 367 -6.83 88.58 18.33
N GLN A 368 -7.61 87.95 17.47
CA GLN A 368 -7.84 88.42 16.10
C GLN A 368 -8.44 89.84 16.08
N ALA A 369 -9.45 90.12 16.91
CA ALA A 369 -10.03 91.46 17.04
C ALA A 369 -9.00 92.50 17.53
N ARG A 370 -8.07 92.11 18.42
CA ARG A 370 -6.95 92.99 18.84
C ARG A 370 -5.99 93.27 17.70
N ILE A 371 -5.63 92.26 16.90
CA ILE A 371 -4.75 92.41 15.74
C ILE A 371 -5.41 93.31 14.70
N GLU A 372 -6.70 93.11 14.40
CA GLU A 372 -7.45 93.96 13.48
C GLU A 372 -7.52 95.41 13.96
N ALA A 373 -7.78 95.65 15.25
CA ALA A 373 -7.74 96.99 15.82
C ALA A 373 -6.36 97.66 15.73
N LEU A 374 -5.28 96.89 15.88
CA LEU A 374 -3.90 97.37 15.69
C LEU A 374 -3.62 97.71 14.22
N ILE A 375 -4.06 96.87 13.28
CA ILE A 375 -3.94 97.13 11.83
C ILE A 375 -4.73 98.38 11.44
N ASP A 376 -5.97 98.52 11.91
CA ASP A 376 -6.80 99.70 11.65
C ASP A 376 -6.19 100.97 12.25
N ARG A 377 -5.59 100.88 13.45
CA ARG A 377 -4.85 102.00 14.04
C ARG A 377 -3.64 102.37 13.18
N ALA A 378 -2.86 101.40 12.72
CA ALA A 378 -1.70 101.62 11.86
C ALA A 378 -2.09 102.25 10.51
N ARG A 379 -3.22 101.81 9.93
CA ARG A 379 -3.80 102.40 8.70
C ARG A 379 -4.21 103.86 8.90
N ARG A 380 -4.78 104.22 10.07
CA ARG A 380 -5.17 105.62 10.38
C ARG A 380 -3.97 106.53 10.65
N THR A 381 -2.86 106.01 11.15
CA THR A 381 -1.66 106.82 11.50
C THR A 381 -0.65 106.96 10.35
N GLY A 382 -0.93 106.42 9.16
CA GLY A 382 -0.21 106.74 7.92
C GLY A 382 1.30 106.48 7.94
N THR A 383 1.80 105.57 8.78
CA THR A 383 3.23 105.26 8.90
C THR A 383 3.50 103.87 8.31
N PRO A 384 4.28 103.73 7.21
CA PRO A 384 4.60 102.43 6.63
C PRO A 384 5.50 101.62 7.55
N THR A 385 5.12 100.35 7.75
CA THR A 385 5.78 99.31 8.55
C THR A 385 7.25 99.09 8.14
N PRO A 386 8.21 99.08 9.08
CA PRO A 386 9.56 98.60 8.82
C PRO A 386 9.60 97.08 8.86
N ASP A 387 9.96 96.55 7.69
CA ASP A 387 10.89 95.46 7.42
C ASP A 387 10.70 94.08 8.05
N ALA A 388 10.53 93.13 7.15
CA ALA A 388 10.37 91.71 7.35
C ALA A 388 11.73 91.02 7.46
N THR A 389 12.48 91.27 8.53
CA THR A 389 13.63 90.42 8.90
C THR A 389 13.81 90.43 10.41
N ARG A 390 13.25 89.43 11.11
CA ARG A 390 13.73 89.12 12.46
C ARG A 390 13.68 87.63 12.75
N HIS A 391 14.88 87.11 12.98
CA HIS A 391 15.26 85.71 12.96
C HIS A 391 15.21 85.09 14.37
N ASP A 392 14.24 85.48 15.21
CA ASP A 392 14.32 85.28 16.68
C ASP A 392 13.13 84.51 17.31
N LEU A 393 12.31 83.77 16.53
CA LEU A 393 11.12 83.08 17.08
C LEU A 393 11.14 81.54 16.92
N TRP A 394 12.32 80.93 17.10
CA TRP A 394 12.42 79.50 17.41
C TRP A 394 13.27 79.29 18.66
N ARG A 395 12.62 79.36 19.82
CA ARG A 395 12.95 78.56 21.02
C ARG A 395 11.67 78.17 21.74
#